data_AF-A0A9Q8YGU2-F1
#
_entry.id   AF-A0A9Q8YGU2-F1
#
_cell.length_a   1.000
_cell.length_b   1.000
_cell.length_c   1.000
_cell.angle_alpha   90.00
_cell.angle_beta   90.00
_cell.angle_gamma   90.00
#
_symmetry.space_group_name_H-M   'P 1'
#
loop_
_entity.id
_entity.type
_entity.pdbx_description
1 polymer ?
#
loop_
_entity_poly.entity_id
_entity_poly.type
_entity_poly.pdbx_seq_one_letter_code
_entity_poly.pdbx_strand_id
1 'polypeptide(L)'
;MLSPRQSGYVLPQDFTVVSRVFEKVAIARAISRESEEAERLARYALELYMTGTRDELELEARLKEFCDPIDYGIAAGRGTTVGDLLPDLSAWAGELTASPSAATKNDA
;
A
#
# COMPACT_ATOMS: atom_id res chain seq x y z
N MET A 1 -19.49 23.86 17.17
CA MET A 1 -19.21 22.43 17.46
C MET A 1 -17.91 22.09 16.78
N LEU A 2 -16.82 21.98 17.55
CA LEU A 2 -15.54 21.54 17.03
C LEU A 2 -15.62 20.03 16.86
N SER A 3 -15.72 19.56 15.61
CA SER A 3 -15.49 18.14 15.31
C SER A 3 -14.12 17.81 15.91
N PRO A 4 -14.02 16.86 16.86
CA PRO A 4 -12.72 16.48 17.39
C PRO A 4 -11.92 16.00 16.17
N ARG A 5 -10.85 16.73 15.85
CA ARG A 5 -9.93 16.38 14.79
C ARG A 5 -9.40 15.00 15.16
N GLN A 6 -9.97 13.97 14.53
CA GLN A 6 -9.76 12.58 14.89
C GLN A 6 -8.27 12.31 14.77
N SER A 7 -7.62 12.19 15.91
CA SER A 7 -6.19 11.90 16.00
C SER A 7 -5.96 10.61 15.23
N GLY A 8 -5.11 10.63 14.19
CA GLY A 8 -4.75 9.46 13.38
C GLY A 8 -3.96 8.38 14.14
N TYR A 9 -4.07 8.37 15.46
CA TYR A 9 -3.41 7.44 16.36
C TYR A 9 -4.41 6.39 16.82
N VAL A 10 -4.08 5.13 16.56
CA VAL A 10 -4.77 3.97 17.12
C VAL A 10 -4.22 3.75 18.52
N LEU A 11 -5.05 3.84 19.56
CA LEU A 11 -4.60 3.50 20.92
C LEU A 11 -4.39 1.99 21.04
N PRO A 12 -3.57 1.51 21.99
CA PRO A 12 -3.36 0.06 22.18
C PRO A 12 -4.67 -0.72 22.41
N GLN A 13 -5.64 -0.10 23.07
CA GLN A 13 -6.96 -0.67 23.32
C GLN A 13 -7.80 -0.74 22.04
N ASP A 14 -7.73 0.28 21.21
CA ASP A 14 -8.35 0.33 19.89
C ASP A 14 -7.78 -0.75 18.96
N PHE A 15 -6.48 -0.97 19.02
CA PHE A 15 -5.79 -2.00 18.25
C PHE A 15 -6.26 -3.42 18.61
N THR A 16 -6.72 -3.62 19.84
CA THR A 16 -7.27 -4.91 20.27
C THR A 16 -8.57 -5.23 19.52
N VAL A 17 -9.42 -4.22 19.28
CA VAL A 17 -10.66 -4.37 18.51
C VAL A 17 -10.33 -4.73 17.06
N VAL A 18 -9.41 -4.00 16.43
CA VAL A 18 -8.95 -4.27 15.05
C VAL A 18 -8.39 -5.69 14.93
N SER A 19 -7.52 -6.10 15.87
CA SER A 19 -6.89 -7.42 15.86
C SER A 19 -7.91 -8.55 16.00
N ARG A 20 -8.90 -8.38 16.88
CA ARG A 20 -9.96 -9.37 17.09
C ARG A 20 -10.84 -9.55 15.87
N VAL A 21 -11.24 -8.44 15.23
CA VAL A 21 -12.06 -8.49 14.02
C VAL A 21 -11.28 -9.12 12.86
N PHE A 22 -10.02 -8.71 12.69
CA PHE A 22 -9.11 -9.30 11.71
C PHE A 22 -9.03 -10.83 11.87
N GLU A 23 -8.78 -11.31 13.09
CA GLU A 23 -8.64 -12.74 13.36
C GLU A 23 -9.94 -13.51 13.08
N LYS A 24 -11.10 -12.96 13.47
CA LYS A 24 -12.42 -13.56 13.14
C LYS A 24 -12.61 -13.72 11.63
N VAL A 25 -12.27 -12.70 10.85
CA VAL A 25 -12.42 -12.72 9.39
C VAL A 25 -11.41 -13.63 8.73
N ALA A 26 -10.14 -13.60 9.17
CA ALA A 26 -9.09 -14.48 8.67
C ALA A 26 -9.43 -15.97 8.89
N ILE A 27 -9.92 -16.34 10.08
CA ILE A 27 -10.38 -17.70 10.39
C ILE A 27 -11.58 -18.07 9.52
N ALA A 28 -12.59 -17.20 9.42
CA ALA A 28 -13.79 -17.47 8.64
C ALA A 28 -13.49 -17.70 7.14
N ARG A 29 -12.41 -17.10 6.63
CA ARG A 29 -11.96 -17.23 5.25
C ARG A 29 -10.82 -18.24 5.07
N ALA A 30 -10.39 -18.91 6.13
CA ALA A 30 -9.23 -19.82 6.13
C ALA A 30 -7.95 -19.19 5.54
N ILE A 31 -7.74 -17.88 5.78
CA ILE A 31 -6.57 -17.15 5.31
C ILE A 31 -5.39 -17.46 6.22
N SER A 32 -4.26 -17.88 5.63
CA SER A 32 -3.01 -18.05 6.39
C SER A 32 -2.47 -16.68 6.82
N ARG A 33 -2.02 -16.57 8.07
CA ARG A 33 -1.48 -15.32 8.61
C ARG A 33 -0.25 -14.80 7.85
N GLU A 34 0.51 -15.69 7.23
CA GLU A 34 1.70 -15.36 6.44
C GLU A 34 1.39 -15.05 4.97
N SER A 35 0.12 -15.09 4.58
CA SER A 35 -0.30 -14.78 3.21
C SER A 35 -0.31 -13.28 2.94
N GLU A 36 -0.06 -12.92 1.69
CA GLU A 36 -0.21 -11.54 1.22
C GLU A 36 -1.64 -11.02 1.39
N GLU A 37 -2.64 -11.91 1.29
CA GLU A 37 -4.04 -11.60 1.55
C GLU A 37 -4.25 -11.17 3.01
N ALA A 38 -3.63 -11.86 3.98
CA ALA A 38 -3.68 -11.46 5.38
C ALA A 38 -3.05 -10.08 5.62
N GLU A 39 -1.92 -9.78 4.95
CA GLU A 39 -1.27 -8.47 5.06
C GLU A 39 -2.15 -7.34 4.50
N ARG A 40 -2.77 -7.55 3.32
CA ARG A 40 -3.69 -6.58 2.72
C ARG A 40 -4.93 -6.37 3.59
N LEU A 41 -5.51 -7.45 4.11
CA LEU A 41 -6.69 -7.40 4.98
C LEU A 41 -6.38 -6.68 6.30
N ALA A 42 -5.18 -6.86 6.86
CA ALA A 42 -4.72 -6.13 8.04
C ALA A 42 -4.52 -4.63 7.77
N ARG A 43 -3.94 -4.26 6.63
CA ARG A 43 -3.81 -2.86 6.21
C ARG A 43 -5.18 -2.20 6.04
N TYR A 44 -6.10 -2.87 5.35
CA TYR A 44 -7.45 -2.38 5.13
C TYR A 44 -8.21 -2.18 6.45
N ALA A 45 -8.07 -3.11 7.40
CA ALA A 45 -8.65 -2.98 8.74
C ALA A 45 -8.14 -1.73 9.48
N LEU A 46 -6.84 -1.46 9.39
CA LEU A 46 -6.23 -0.27 10.01
C LEU A 46 -6.69 1.02 9.34
N GLU A 47 -6.76 1.06 8.00
CA GLU A 47 -7.26 2.23 7.27
C GLU A 47 -8.71 2.56 7.61
N LEU A 48 -9.58 1.55 7.66
CA LEU A 48 -10.98 1.73 8.08
C LEU A 48 -11.07 2.30 9.50
N TYR A 49 -10.23 1.82 10.42
CA TYR A 49 -10.20 2.31 11.78
C TYR A 49 -9.71 3.76 11.87
N MET A 50 -8.65 4.10 11.14
CA MET A 50 -8.09 5.45 11.07
C MET A 50 -9.02 6.46 10.41
N THR A 51 -9.82 6.02 9.43
CA THR A 51 -10.83 6.86 8.75
C THR A 51 -12.11 7.05 9.59
N GLY A 52 -12.23 6.37 10.73
CA GLY A 52 -13.28 6.61 11.72
C GLY A 52 -14.26 5.45 11.93
N THR A 53 -14.08 4.32 11.25
CA THR A 53 -14.91 3.11 11.42
C THR A 53 -14.46 2.37 12.69
N ARG A 54 -15.02 2.76 13.84
CA ARG A 54 -14.69 2.19 15.16
C ARG A 54 -15.68 1.14 15.66
N ASP A 55 -16.81 0.99 14.98
CA ASP A 55 -17.80 -0.03 15.33
C ASP A 55 -17.29 -1.42 14.90
N GLU A 56 -17.33 -2.38 15.83
CA GLU A 56 -16.80 -3.74 15.61
C GLU A 56 -17.60 -4.49 14.52
N LEU A 57 -18.92 -4.31 14.48
CA LEU A 57 -19.79 -4.99 13.52
C LEU A 57 -19.65 -4.39 12.12
N GLU A 58 -19.55 -3.07 12.02
CA GLU A 58 -19.30 -2.38 10.76
C GLU A 58 -17.92 -2.73 10.19
N LEU A 59 -16.90 -2.77 11.05
CA LEU A 59 -15.55 -3.17 10.66
C LEU A 59 -15.53 -4.63 10.16
N GLU A 60 -16.21 -5.54 10.87
CA GLU A 60 -16.32 -6.94 10.47
C GLU A 60 -17.07 -7.10 9.14
N ALA A 61 -18.19 -6.39 8.96
CA ALA A 61 -18.96 -6.42 7.72
C ALA A 61 -18.12 -5.94 6.54
N ARG A 62 -17.40 -4.81 6.68
CA ARG A 62 -16.51 -4.30 5.62
C ARG A 62 -15.35 -5.21 5.32
N LEU A 63 -14.74 -5.83 6.34
CA LEU A 63 -13.68 -6.82 6.13
C LEU A 63 -14.21 -8.10 5.48
N LYS A 64 -15.47 -8.49 5.73
CA LYS A 64 -16.14 -9.61 5.05
C LYS A 64 -16.57 -9.29 3.63
N GLU A 65 -16.88 -8.04 3.33
CA GLU A 65 -17.18 -7.54 1.99
C GLU A 65 -15.92 -7.24 1.18
N PHE A 66 -14.77 -7.07 1.85
CA PHE A 66 -13.46 -6.94 1.22
C PHE A 66 -13.12 -8.24 0.50
N CYS A 67 -13.65 -8.40 -0.70
CA CYS A 67 -13.25 -9.42 -1.63
C CYS A 67 -12.23 -8.74 -2.53
N ASP A 68 -10.95 -9.02 -2.32
CA ASP A 68 -9.99 -8.73 -3.38
C ASP A 68 -10.48 -9.56 -4.58
N PRO A 69 -10.85 -8.98 -5.73
CA PRO A 69 -10.64 -9.75 -6.95
C PRO A 69 -9.18 -10.15 -6.89
N ILE A 70 -8.88 -11.44 -7.07
CA ILE A 70 -7.50 -11.87 -7.24
C ILE A 70 -7.00 -11.22 -8.54
N ASP A 71 -6.61 -9.95 -8.46
CA ASP A 71 -5.96 -9.21 -9.53
C ASP A 71 -4.52 -9.68 -9.53
N TYR A 72 -4.31 -10.78 -10.25
CA TYR A 72 -3.00 -11.09 -10.82
C TYR A 72 -2.63 -9.96 -11.79
N GLY A 73 -2.07 -8.88 -11.25
CA GLY A 73 -1.55 -7.75 -12.02
C GLY A 73 -2.62 -6.76 -12.48
N ILE A 74 -2.18 -5.56 -12.87
CA ILE A 74 -3.00 -4.45 -13.38
C ILE A 74 -3.61 -3.52 -12.31
N ALA A 75 -2.85 -3.11 -11.28
CA ALA A 75 -3.16 -1.87 -10.56
C ALA A 75 -1.94 -1.10 -10.03
N ALA A 76 -0.75 -1.30 -10.61
CA ALA A 76 0.39 -0.42 -10.42
C ALA A 76 0.98 -0.07 -11.79
N GLY A 77 0.47 1.00 -12.39
CA GLY A 77 1.07 1.65 -13.55
C GLY A 77 0.85 0.93 -14.88
N ARG A 78 0.40 1.70 -15.87
CA ARG A 78 0.74 1.54 -17.30
C ARG A 78 1.88 0.53 -17.49
N GLY A 79 1.55 -0.60 -18.12
CA GLY A 79 2.48 -1.70 -18.36
C GLY A 79 3.65 -1.27 -19.24
N THR A 80 4.69 -0.75 -18.62
CA THR A 80 6.03 -0.71 -19.17
C THR A 80 6.73 -1.91 -18.54
N THR A 81 6.70 -3.05 -19.23
CA THR A 81 7.48 -4.22 -18.79
C THR A 81 8.95 -3.79 -18.70
N VAL A 82 9.77 -4.43 -17.86
CA VAL A 82 11.21 -4.10 -17.73
C VAL A 82 11.91 -4.12 -19.12
N GLY A 83 11.42 -4.91 -20.07
CA GLY A 83 11.89 -4.91 -21.45
C GLY A 83 11.58 -3.64 -22.24
N ASP A 84 10.50 -2.94 -21.92
CA ASP A 84 10.04 -1.71 -22.56
C ASP A 84 10.82 -0.47 -22.01
N LEU A 85 11.33 -0.54 -20.78
CA LEU A 85 12.23 0.47 -20.19
C LEU A 85 13.70 0.28 -20.54
N LEU A 86 14.09 -0.90 -21.03
CA LEU A 86 15.47 -1.22 -21.39
C LEU A 86 16.10 -0.24 -22.41
N PRO A 87 15.41 0.17 -23.50
CA PRO A 87 15.97 1.14 -24.44
C PRO A 87 16.16 2.53 -23.83
N ASP A 88 15.22 2.98 -22.99
CA ASP A 88 15.29 4.29 -22.32
C ASP A 88 16.44 4.34 -21.31
N LEU A 89 16.62 3.28 -20.52
CA LEU A 89 17.75 3.14 -19.59
C LEU A 89 19.09 3.04 -20.33
N SER A 90 19.12 2.36 -21.47
CA SER A 90 20.33 2.25 -22.30
C SER A 90 20.71 3.60 -22.93
N ALA A 91 19.72 4.39 -23.35
CA ALA A 91 19.93 5.75 -23.82
C ALA A 91 20.47 6.66 -22.71
N TRP A 92 19.89 6.59 -21.51
CA TRP A 92 20.34 7.37 -20.36
C TRP A 92 21.77 7.02 -19.92
N ALA A 93 22.12 5.73 -19.91
CA ALA A 93 23.49 5.28 -19.65
C ALA A 93 24.47 5.72 -20.75
N GLY A 94 24.01 5.77 -22.01
CA GLY A 94 24.76 6.31 -23.14
C GLY A 94 25.07 7.79 -22.98
N GLU A 95 24.11 8.61 -22.54
CA GLU A 95 24.32 10.05 -22.29
C GLU A 95 25.34 10.30 -21.17
N LEU A 96 25.32 9.49 -20.11
CA LEU A 96 26.30 9.56 -19.01
C LEU A 96 27.73 9.20 -19.45
N THR A 97 27.87 8.33 -20.44
CA THR A 97 29.18 7.89 -20.94
C THR A 97 29.65 8.71 -22.15
N ALA A 98 28.75 9.39 -22.84
CA ALA A 98 29.05 10.24 -23.99
C ALA A 98 29.43 11.69 -23.62
N SER A 99 29.27 12.12 -22.37
CA SER A 99 29.68 13.47 -21.92
C SER A 99 30.81 13.48 -20.90
N PRO A 100 32.06 13.66 -21.37
CA PRO A 100 33.10 14.36 -20.65
C PRO A 100 33.45 15.67 -21.39
N SER A 101 32.52 16.63 -21.51
CA SER A 101 32.84 17.96 -22.05
C SER A 101 31.81 19.03 -21.66
N ALA A 102 31.70 19.34 -20.37
CA ALA A 102 31.26 20.67 -19.92
C ALA A 102 31.89 21.07 -18.57
N ALA A 103 33.00 20.42 -18.20
CA ALA A 103 33.78 20.74 -17.01
C ALA A 103 35.23 21.04 -17.43
N THR A 104 35.42 22.16 -18.13
CA THR A 104 36.61 23.04 -18.10
C THR A 104 36.57 23.99 -19.29
N LYS A 105 35.93 25.15 -19.11
CA LYS A 105 36.48 26.37 -19.69
C LYS A 105 36.24 27.51 -18.71
N ASN A 106 37.18 27.63 -17.78
CA ASN A 106 37.53 28.92 -17.20
C ASN A 106 37.86 29.86 -18.36
N ASP A 107 37.32 31.06 -18.36
CA ASP A 107 38.10 32.24 -18.70
C ASP A 107 37.52 33.45 -17.94
N ALA A 108 38.45 34.32 -17.58
CA ALA A 108 38.40 35.41 -16.61
C ALA A 108 37.32 36.48 -16.84
#